data_AF-A0A1H5TE47-F1
#
_entry.id   AF-A0A1H5TE47-F1
#
_cell.length_a   1.000
_cell.length_b   1.000
_cell.length_c   1.000
_cell.angle_alpha   90.00
_cell.angle_beta   90.00
_cell.angle_gamma   90.00
#
_symmetry.space_group_name_H-M   'P 1'
#
loop_
_entity.id
_entity.type
_entity.pdbx_description
1 polymer ?
#
loop_
_entity_poly.entity_id
_entity_poly.type
_entity_poly.pdbx_seq_one_letter_code
_entity_poly.pdbx_strand_id
1 'polypeptide(L)'
;MLKIYGSEMCPDCIECKYNLDRNNIEYENIDITKSLKGLKEFLKLRDKDEIFDEAKENGYIGIPALVTDEGKLTLDWEGFFIQQGIEVVHPGETGAACGIDGKGC
;
A
#
# COMPACT_ATOMS: atom_id res chain seq x y z
N MET A 1 12.42 11.00 -3.92
CA MET A 1 11.65 10.70 -2.69
C MET A 1 10.58 9.69 -3.04
N LEU A 2 10.42 8.64 -2.24
CA LEU A 2 9.35 7.65 -2.41
C LEU A 2 7.99 8.33 -2.30
N LYS A 3 7.05 8.02 -3.20
CA LYS A 3 5.67 8.51 -3.14
C LYS A 3 4.70 7.35 -2.98
N ILE A 4 3.70 7.53 -2.14
CA ILE A 4 2.65 6.54 -1.89
C ILE A 4 1.32 7.16 -2.27
N TYR A 5 0.68 6.64 -3.32
CA TYR A 5 -0.71 6.95 -3.61
C TYR A 5 -1.59 5.93 -2.90
N GLY A 6 -2.52 6.42 -2.09
CA GLY A 6 -3.37 5.54 -1.29
C GLY A 6 -4.55 6.26 -0.66
N SER A 7 -5.17 5.60 0.32
CA SER A 7 -6.25 6.15 1.13
C SER A 7 -6.14 5.64 2.56
N GLU A 8 -6.49 6.47 3.53
CA GLU A 8 -6.66 6.03 4.92
C GLU A 8 -7.84 5.06 5.12
N MET A 9 -8.66 4.82 4.11
CA MET A 9 -9.75 3.83 4.14
C MET A 9 -9.32 2.45 3.58
N CYS A 10 -8.09 2.32 3.09
CA CYS A 10 -7.57 1.09 2.50
C CYS A 10 -6.66 0.37 3.51
N PRO A 11 -7.01 -0.84 3.99
CA PRO A 11 -6.19 -1.62 4.92
C PRO A 11 -4.75 -1.78 4.44
N ASP A 12 -4.54 -2.19 3.19
CA ASP A 12 -3.19 -2.37 2.61
C ASP A 12 -2.38 -1.06 2.59
N CYS A 13 -3.03 0.09 2.38
CA CYS A 13 -2.35 1.39 2.48
C CYS A 13 -1.92 1.70 3.92
N ILE A 14 -2.74 1.34 4.91
CA ILE A 14 -2.41 1.51 6.33
C ILE A 14 -1.21 0.62 6.69
N GLU A 15 -1.23 -0.65 6.28
CA GLU A 15 -0.16 -1.61 6.57
C GLU A 15 1.14 -1.27 5.86
N CYS A 16 1.07 -0.87 4.58
CA CYS A 16 2.23 -0.36 3.85
C CYS A 16 2.87 0.82 4.59
N LYS A 17 2.06 1.82 5.00
CA LYS A 17 2.56 3.00 5.72
C LYS A 17 3.15 2.64 7.07
N TYR A 18 2.52 1.72 7.81
CA TYR A 18 3.06 1.20 9.07
C TYR A 18 4.46 0.60 8.87
N ASN A 19 4.66 -0.18 7.79
CA ASN A 19 5.97 -0.76 7.48
C ASN A 19 7.00 0.29 7.02
N LEU A 20 6.59 1.36 6.34
CA LEU A 20 7.49 2.48 6.02
C LEU A 20 7.93 3.21 7.31
N ASP A 21 6.95 3.58 8.15
CA ASP A 21 7.17 4.33 9.38
C ASP A 21 8.07 3.54 10.35
N ARG A 22 7.80 2.23 10.56
CA ARG A 22 8.57 1.39 11.48
C ARG A 22 10.03 1.20 11.06
N ASN A 23 10.31 1.29 9.76
CA ASN A 23 11.65 1.15 9.20
C ASN A 23 12.34 2.50 8.94
N ASN A 24 11.74 3.62 9.37
CA ASN A 24 12.24 4.98 9.14
C ASN A 24 12.50 5.29 7.64
N ILE A 25 11.64 4.77 6.76
CA ILE A 25 11.70 5.06 5.33
C ILE A 25 10.87 6.31 5.06
N GLU A 26 11.52 7.37 4.58
CA GLU A 26 10.86 8.64 4.25
C GLU A 26 10.03 8.54 2.96
N TYR A 27 8.80 9.06 2.98
CA TYR A 27 7.90 9.06 1.83
C TYR A 27 6.97 10.28 1.80
N GLU A 28 6.51 10.62 0.60
CA GLU A 28 5.40 11.53 0.37
C GLU A 28 4.08 10.75 0.36
N ASN A 29 3.23 10.98 1.35
CA ASN A 29 1.90 10.39 1.42
C ASN A 29 0.89 11.19 0.59
N ILE A 30 0.31 10.57 -0.43
CA ILE A 30 -0.68 11.18 -1.33
C ILE A 30 -2.00 10.45 -1.16
N ASP A 31 -2.85 10.99 -0.28
CA ASP A 31 -4.20 10.47 -0.08
C ASP A 31 -5.14 10.95 -1.19
N ILE A 32 -5.53 10.02 -2.07
CA ILE A 32 -6.39 10.30 -3.23
C ILE A 32 -7.84 10.66 -2.84
N THR A 33 -8.22 10.44 -1.58
CA THR A 33 -9.57 10.73 -1.06
C THR A 33 -9.66 12.09 -0.38
N LYS A 34 -8.52 12.71 -0.05
CA LYS A 34 -8.46 14.01 0.62
C LYS A 34 -8.13 15.18 -0.31
N SER A 35 -7.69 14.91 -1.54
CA SER A 35 -7.26 15.95 -2.47
C SER A 35 -7.57 15.61 -3.93
N LEU A 36 -8.31 16.49 -4.62
CA LEU A 36 -8.53 16.37 -6.07
C LEU A 36 -7.23 16.51 -6.87
N LYS A 37 -6.23 17.23 -6.34
CA LYS A 37 -4.90 17.31 -6.97
C LYS A 37 -4.23 15.94 -6.91
N GLY A 38 -4.22 15.30 -5.73
CA GLY A 38 -3.67 13.96 -5.54
C GLY A 38 -4.39 12.91 -6.40
N LEU A 39 -5.73 12.95 -6.43
CA LEU A 39 -6.53 12.08 -7.29
C LEU A 39 -6.21 12.28 -8.78
N LYS A 40 -6.11 13.53 -9.24
CA LYS A 40 -5.78 13.84 -10.64
C LYS A 40 -4.37 13.37 -11.02
N GLU A 41 -3.41 13.48 -10.10
CA GLU A 41 -2.05 12.94 -10.30
C GLU A 41 -2.07 11.41 -10.37
N PHE A 42 -2.80 10.75 -9.47
CA PHE A 42 -2.96 9.30 -9.47
C PHE A 42 -3.64 8.79 -10.75
N LEU A 43 -4.74 9.40 -11.20
CA LEU A 43 -5.43 8.98 -12.42
C LEU A 43 -4.53 9.09 -13.66
N LYS A 44 -3.70 10.14 -13.74
CA LYS A 44 -2.72 10.26 -14.85
C LYS A 44 -1.70 9.13 -14.85
N LEU A 45 -1.34 8.61 -13.69
CA LEU A 45 -0.44 7.47 -13.54
C LEU A 45 -1.18 6.16 -13.88
N ARG A 46 -2.31 5.93 -13.21
CA ARG A 46 -3.17 4.73 -13.34
C ARG A 46 -3.66 4.48 -14.75
N ASP A 47 -4.06 5.53 -15.47
CA ASP A 47 -4.67 5.39 -16.79
C ASP A 47 -3.63 5.18 -17.90
N LYS A 48 -2.34 5.33 -17.60
CA LYS A 48 -1.25 5.25 -18.58
C LYS A 48 -0.31 4.07 -18.40
N ASP A 49 -0.10 3.63 -17.17
CA ASP A 49 0.84 2.56 -16.86
C ASP A 49 0.15 1.18 -16.89
N GLU A 50 0.77 0.21 -17.57
CA GLU A 50 0.24 -1.14 -17.77
C GLU A 50 0.18 -1.96 -16.46
N ILE A 51 0.95 -1.58 -15.44
CA ILE A 51 0.90 -2.25 -14.13
C ILE A 51 -0.48 -2.20 -13.47
N PHE A 52 -1.33 -1.24 -13.90
CA PHE A 52 -2.70 -1.12 -13.41
C PHE A 52 -3.71 -1.90 -14.24
N ASP A 53 -3.33 -2.53 -15.36
CA ASP A 53 -4.29 -3.17 -16.26
C ASP A 53 -5.06 -4.28 -15.55
N GLU A 54 -4.38 -5.18 -14.83
CA GLU A 54 -5.03 -6.23 -14.03
C GLU A 54 -5.97 -5.63 -12.96
N ALA A 55 -5.52 -4.59 -12.25
CA ALA A 55 -6.35 -3.93 -11.25
C ALA A 55 -7.61 -3.32 -11.87
N LYS A 56 -7.49 -2.64 -13.03
CA LYS A 56 -8.61 -2.03 -13.76
C LYS A 56 -9.57 -3.10 -14.29
N GLU A 57 -9.06 -4.18 -14.88
CA GLU A 57 -9.86 -5.30 -15.40
C GLU A 57 -10.72 -5.94 -14.31
N ASN A 58 -10.19 -6.05 -13.09
CA ASN A 58 -10.90 -6.61 -11.94
C ASN A 58 -11.71 -5.57 -11.14
N GLY A 59 -11.79 -4.32 -11.60
CA GLY A 59 -12.55 -3.26 -10.93
C GLY A 59 -11.90 -2.69 -9.66
N TYR A 60 -10.63 -3.00 -9.40
CA TYR A 60 -9.86 -2.48 -8.28
C TYR A 60 -9.31 -1.07 -8.55
N ILE A 61 -9.03 -0.35 -7.46
CA ILE A 61 -8.45 1.00 -7.52
C ILE A 61 -6.96 0.94 -7.91
N GLY A 62 -6.24 -0.08 -7.45
CA GLY A 62 -4.78 -0.20 -7.64
C GLY A 62 -3.99 0.64 -6.62
N ILE A 63 -4.35 0.55 -5.34
CA ILE A 63 -3.62 1.19 -4.22
C ILE A 63 -3.34 0.15 -3.12
N PRO A 64 -2.25 0.28 -2.35
CA PRO A 64 -1.23 1.33 -2.43
C PRO A 64 -0.39 1.24 -3.72
N ALA A 65 -0.08 2.40 -4.32
CA ALA A 65 0.83 2.48 -5.45
C ALA A 65 2.11 3.23 -5.02
N LEU A 66 3.24 2.54 -5.11
CA LEU A 66 4.55 3.01 -4.67
C LEU A 66 5.35 3.48 -5.87
N VAL A 67 5.80 4.74 -5.86
CA VAL A 67 6.69 5.29 -6.88
C VAL A 67 8.03 5.63 -6.22
N THR A 68 9.08 4.89 -6.56
CA THR A 68 10.42 5.15 -6.06
C THR A 68 10.98 6.47 -6.59
N ASP A 69 12.06 6.94 -5.98
CA ASP A 69 12.80 8.12 -6.46
C ASP A 69 13.40 7.93 -7.86
N GLU A 70 13.69 6.69 -8.24
CA GLU A 70 14.11 6.28 -9.60
C GLU A 70 12.95 6.22 -10.60
N GLY A 71 11.71 6.46 -10.15
CA GLY A 71 10.51 6.40 -10.99
C GLY A 71 9.97 5.00 -11.23
N LYS A 72 10.49 3.98 -10.52
CA LYS A 72 9.93 2.62 -10.55
C LYS A 72 8.58 2.64 -9.83
N LEU A 73 7.56 2.09 -10.48
CA LEU A 73 6.22 1.93 -9.94
C LEU A 73 5.97 0.47 -9.56
N THR A 74 5.34 0.24 -8.41
CA THR A 74 4.84 -1.08 -7.99
C THR A 74 3.50 -0.95 -7.25
N LEU A 75 2.62 -1.94 -7.43
CA LEU A 75 1.41 -2.14 -6.62
C LEU A 75 1.60 -3.23 -5.56
N ASP A 76 2.67 -4.00 -5.67
CA ASP A 76 3.10 -4.99 -4.68
C ASP A 76 3.96 -4.30 -3.62
N TRP A 77 3.32 -3.87 -2.54
CA TRP A 77 3.99 -3.20 -1.43
C TRP A 77 4.79 -4.16 -0.56
N GLU A 78 4.36 -5.42 -0.42
CA GLU A 78 5.08 -6.44 0.36
C GLU A 78 6.39 -6.80 -0.35
N GLY A 79 6.32 -7.05 -1.66
CA GLY A 79 7.49 -7.32 -2.49
C GLY A 79 8.49 -6.17 -2.49
N PHE A 80 8.04 -4.92 -2.35
CA PHE A 80 8.94 -3.77 -2.18
C PHE A 80 9.82 -3.90 -0.93
N PHE A 81 9.27 -4.34 0.20
CA PHE A 81 10.04 -4.57 1.43
C PHE A 81 10.92 -5.82 1.34
N ILE A 82 10.38 -6.93 0.81
CA ILE A 82 11.10 -8.20 0.68
C ILE A 82 12.34 -8.05 -0.21
N GLN A 83 12.24 -7.31 -1.31
CA GLN A 83 13.37 -7.01 -2.21
C GLN A 83 14.52 -6.26 -1.50
N GLN A 84 14.22 -5.56 -0.41
CA GLN A 84 15.18 -4.83 0.41
C GLN A 84 15.66 -5.64 1.63
N GLY A 85 15.21 -6.88 1.78
CA GLY A 85 15.50 -7.71 2.95
C GLY A 85 14.79 -7.23 4.22
N ILE A 86 13.72 -6.46 4.07
CA ILE A 86 12.92 -5.94 5.18
C ILE A 86 11.75 -6.89 5.42
N GLU A 87 11.57 -7.31 6.67
CA GLU A 87 10.41 -8.10 7.09
C GLU A 87 9.11 -7.28 6.90
N VAL A 88 8.03 -7.95 6.52
CA VAL A 88 6.69 -7.32 6.44
C VAL A 88 5.90 -7.68 7.69
N VAL A 89 5.20 -6.70 8.28
CA VAL A 89 4.33 -6.89 9.44
C VAL A 89 2.92 -6.42 9.12
N HIS A 90 1.93 -7.27 9.42
CA HIS A 90 0.50 -6.95 9.31
C HIS A 90 -0.10 -6.73 10.71
N PRO A 91 -0.09 -5.48 11.23
CA PRO A 91 -0.59 -5.20 12.57
C PRO A 91 -2.10 -5.48 12.72
N GLY A 92 -2.85 -5.60 11.62
CA GLY A 92 -4.26 -5.98 11.63
C GLY A 92 -4.52 -7.46 11.91
N GLU A 93 -3.52 -8.34 11.76
CA GLU A 93 -3.69 -9.80 11.85
C GLU A 93 -3.37 -10.38 13.24
N THR A 94 -2.86 -9.57 14.18
CA THR A 94 -2.62 -10.03 15.56
C THR A 94 -3.93 -10.11 16.36
N GLY A 95 -4.64 -11.24 16.32
CA GLY A 95 -5.75 -11.44 17.28
C GLY A 95 -6.75 -12.58 17.11
N ALA A 96 -6.65 -13.51 16.16
CA ALA A 96 -7.59 -14.64 16.07
C ALA A 96 -6.91 -16.00 15.84
N ALA A 97 -5.90 -16.32 16.64
CA ALA A 97 -5.62 -17.71 16.97
C ALA A 97 -6.50 -18.08 18.18
N CYS A 98 -7.76 -18.46 17.93
CA CYS A 98 -8.53 -19.16 18.95
C CYS A 98 -7.71 -20.37 19.41
N GLY A 99 -7.40 -20.43 20.70
CA GLY A 99 -6.93 -21.66 21.33
C GLY A 99 -7.89 -22.79 20.97
N ILE A 100 -7.34 -23.89 20.48
CA ILE A 100 -8.06 -25.10 20.04
C ILE A 100 -8.79 -25.80 21.23
N ASP A 101 -8.72 -25.24 22.43
CA ASP A 101 -9.25 -25.76 23.68
C ASP A 101 -10.58 -25.14 24.16
N GLY A 102 -11.20 -24.27 23.36
CA GLY A 102 -12.64 -23.96 23.52
C GLY A 102 -13.04 -23.39 24.88
N LYS A 103 -12.16 -22.63 25.53
CA LYS A 103 -12.45 -21.86 26.75
C LYS A 103 -11.97 -20.42 26.64
N GLY A 104 -12.80 -19.59 26.06
CA GLY A 104 -12.77 -18.12 26.10
C GLY A 104 -13.88 -17.61 25.18
N CYS A 105 -14.74 -16.66 25.54
CA CYS A 105 -14.73 -15.67 26.63
C CYS A 105 -15.45 -16.11 27.92
#